data_AF-A0A8S2Y4W6-F1
#
_entry.id   AF-A0A8S2Y4W6-F1
#
_cell.length_a   1.000
_cell.length_b   1.000
_cell.length_c   1.000
_cell.angle_alpha   90.00
_cell.angle_beta   90.00
_cell.angle_gamma   90.00
#
_symmetry.space_group_name_H-M   'P 1'
#
loop_
_entity.id
_entity.type
_entity.pdbx_description
1 polymer ?
#
loop_
_entity_poly.entity_id
_entity_poly.type
_entity_poly.pdbx_seq_one_letter_code
_entity_poly.pdbx_strand_id
1 'polypeptide(L)'
;TYPFNPPKVRFTTKIWHPNISSVTGAICLDILKDQWAAAMTIRTVLLSLQALLATPEPDDPQDAVVANQYKKDRRLFEKTARHWSNVYANGPTLEPECDAAVKSLVEMGFEEEKVRAALSSMLWNTSDALESLCKG
;
A
#
# COMPACT_ATOMS: atom_id res chain seq x y z
N THR A 1 5.05 14.71 -24.22
CA THR A 1 6.37 14.28 -23.68
C THR A 1 6.92 15.39 -22.81
N TYR A 2 7.85 15.13 -21.88
CA TYR A 2 8.26 16.13 -20.89
C TYR A 2 8.77 17.44 -21.54
N PRO A 3 8.33 18.63 -21.08
CA PRO A 3 7.48 18.90 -19.92
C PRO A 3 5.97 18.91 -20.21
N PHE A 4 5.52 18.62 -21.42
CA PHE A 4 4.09 18.66 -21.78
C PHE A 4 3.28 17.44 -21.33
N ASN A 5 3.95 16.32 -21.02
CA ASN A 5 3.31 15.16 -20.37
C ASN A 5 3.98 14.90 -19.01
N PRO A 6 3.23 14.34 -18.04
CA PRO A 6 3.76 14.03 -16.72
C PRO A 6 4.87 12.97 -16.78
N PRO A 7 5.79 12.97 -15.80
CA PRO A 7 6.71 11.85 -15.59
C PRO A 7 5.92 10.60 -15.18
N LYS A 8 6.41 9.42 -15.56
CA LYS A 8 5.89 8.15 -15.05
C LYS A 8 6.52 7.87 -13.69
N VAL A 9 5.70 7.84 -12.64
CA VAL A 9 6.14 7.61 -11.26
C VAL A 9 5.48 6.35 -10.71
N ARG A 10 6.24 5.59 -9.93
CA ARG A 10 5.79 4.37 -9.25
C ARG A 10 6.54 4.23 -7.94
N PHE A 11 5.88 3.71 -6.92
CA PHE A 11 6.56 3.31 -5.70
C PHE A 11 7.39 2.04 -5.96
N THR A 12 8.70 2.13 -5.72
CA THR A 12 9.58 0.95 -5.64
C THR A 12 9.45 0.26 -4.29
N THR A 13 9.37 1.04 -3.21
CA THR A 13 9.07 0.54 -1.87
C THR A 13 7.60 0.17 -1.76
N LYS A 14 7.31 -1.04 -1.31
CA LYS A 14 5.94 -1.49 -1.07
C LYS A 14 5.26 -0.65 0.00
N ILE A 15 3.98 -0.38 -0.19
CA ILE A 15 3.19 0.48 0.70
C ILE A 15 1.73 0.03 0.72
N TRP A 16 1.09 0.18 1.87
CA TRP A 16 -0.33 -0.10 2.07
C TRP A 16 -1.12 1.21 2.10
N HIS A 17 -1.59 1.67 0.94
CA HIS A 17 -2.27 2.95 0.80
C HIS A 17 -3.42 2.90 -0.24
N PRO A 18 -4.60 3.51 0.01
CA PRO A 18 -5.74 3.43 -0.91
C PRO A 18 -5.44 3.85 -2.36
N ASN A 19 -4.63 4.90 -2.54
CA ASN A 19 -4.26 5.46 -3.85
C ASN A 19 -2.96 4.90 -4.43
N ILE A 20 -2.35 3.86 -3.83
CA ILE A 20 -1.14 3.23 -4.34
C ILE A 20 -1.33 1.71 -4.34
N SER A 21 -1.08 1.05 -5.48
CA SER A 21 -1.21 -0.40 -5.59
C SER A 21 -0.24 -1.12 -4.63
N SER A 22 -0.77 -1.96 -3.75
CA SER A 22 0.02 -2.77 -2.82
C SER A 22 0.92 -3.81 -3.51
N VAL A 23 0.58 -4.18 -4.76
CA VAL A 23 1.31 -5.15 -5.58
C VAL A 23 2.35 -4.47 -6.47
N THR A 24 1.93 -3.43 -7.21
CA THR A 24 2.73 -2.86 -8.29
C THR A 24 3.38 -1.52 -7.95
N GLY A 25 2.88 -0.81 -6.92
CA GLY A 25 3.29 0.56 -6.61
C GLY A 25 2.76 1.62 -7.59
N ALA A 26 1.86 1.24 -8.51
CA ALA A 26 1.15 2.20 -9.37
C ALA A 26 0.40 3.22 -8.52
N ILE A 27 0.29 4.46 -8.98
CA ILE A 27 -0.24 5.60 -8.21
C ILE A 27 -1.48 6.16 -8.93
N CYS A 28 -2.57 6.34 -8.18
CA CYS A 28 -3.70 7.16 -8.62
C CYS A 28 -3.51 8.58 -8.08
N LEU A 29 -3.02 9.49 -8.92
CA LEU A 29 -2.89 10.91 -8.62
C LEU A 29 -3.16 11.71 -9.91
N ASP A 30 -4.04 12.69 -9.82
CA ASP A 30 -4.54 13.52 -10.92
C ASP A 30 -3.43 14.28 -11.66
N ILE A 31 -2.45 14.84 -10.93
CA ILE A 31 -1.31 15.55 -11.53
C ILE A 31 -0.37 14.63 -12.32
N LEU A 32 -0.48 13.31 -12.16
CA LEU A 32 0.25 12.32 -12.97
C LEU A 32 -0.57 11.84 -14.18
N LYS A 33 -1.79 12.38 -14.36
CA LYS A 33 -2.74 12.05 -15.42
C LYS A 33 -3.14 13.31 -16.19
N ASP A 34 -4.36 13.79 -15.98
CA ASP A 34 -5.03 14.86 -16.73
C ASP A 34 -4.81 16.25 -16.13
N GLN A 35 -4.41 16.37 -14.87
CA GLN A 35 -4.15 17.65 -14.21
C GLN A 35 -2.67 18.08 -14.26
N TRP A 36 -1.86 17.44 -15.11
CA TRP A 36 -0.46 17.82 -15.30
C TRP A 36 -0.33 19.18 -16.00
N ALA A 37 0.43 20.10 -15.40
CA ALA A 37 0.81 21.36 -16.03
C ALA A 37 2.32 21.40 -16.29
N ALA A 38 2.74 21.92 -17.44
CA ALA A 38 4.16 22.02 -17.81
C ALA A 38 5.02 22.89 -16.86
N ALA A 39 4.37 23.70 -16.00
CA ALA A 39 5.03 24.47 -14.95
C ALA A 39 5.35 23.63 -13.69
N MET A 40 4.79 22.43 -13.56
CA MET A 40 5.07 21.53 -12.46
C MET A 40 6.48 20.96 -12.57
N THR A 41 7.11 20.75 -11.42
CA THR A 41 8.48 20.28 -11.30
C THR A 41 8.52 18.92 -10.59
N ILE A 42 9.68 18.25 -10.64
CA ILE A 42 9.89 17.04 -9.83
C ILE A 42 9.62 17.33 -8.34
N ARG A 43 10.02 18.52 -7.85
CA ARG A 43 9.76 18.94 -6.47
C ARG A 43 8.26 18.99 -6.15
N THR A 44 7.44 19.58 -7.02
CA THR A 44 5.99 19.67 -6.77
C THR A 44 5.36 18.28 -6.80
N VAL A 45 5.78 17.41 -7.71
CA VAL A 45 5.30 16.01 -7.75
C VAL A 45 5.62 15.28 -6.43
N LEU A 46 6.85 15.37 -5.93
CA LEU A 46 7.24 14.73 -4.68
C LEU A 46 6.46 15.26 -3.46
N LEU A 47 6.20 16.58 -3.41
CA LEU A 47 5.39 17.17 -2.35
C LEU A 47 3.92 16.72 -2.43
N SER A 48 3.36 16.63 -3.62
CA SER A 48 2.00 16.12 -3.81
C SER A 48 1.88 14.65 -3.40
N LEU A 49 2.90 13.83 -3.68
CA LEU A 49 2.95 12.44 -3.18
C LEU A 49 3.01 12.39 -1.66
N GLN A 50 3.80 13.25 -1.02
CA GLN A 50 3.85 13.33 0.45
C GLN A 50 2.50 13.77 1.04
N ALA A 51 1.83 14.73 0.40
CA ALA A 51 0.48 15.16 0.81
C ALA A 51 -0.55 14.02 0.64
N LEU A 52 -0.47 13.26 -0.45
CA LEU A 52 -1.33 12.09 -0.69
C LEU A 52 -1.16 11.04 0.42
N LEU A 53 0.07 10.78 0.89
CA LEU A 53 0.32 9.86 2.00
C LEU A 53 -0.29 10.32 3.33
N ALA A 54 -0.37 11.64 3.55
CA ALA A 54 -0.98 12.20 4.74
C ALA A 54 -2.51 12.19 4.68
N THR A 55 -3.08 12.38 3.49
CA THR A 55 -4.53 12.47 3.27
C THR A 55 -4.93 11.58 2.09
N PRO A 56 -5.25 10.29 2.36
CA PRO A 56 -5.71 9.37 1.33
C PRO A 56 -7.08 9.75 0.78
N GLU A 57 -7.32 9.47 -0.50
CA GLU A 57 -8.61 9.65 -1.18
C GLU A 57 -9.23 8.28 -1.52
N PRO A 58 -9.98 7.65 -0.59
CA PRO A 58 -10.46 6.29 -0.79
C PRO A 58 -11.68 6.19 -1.73
N ASP A 59 -12.28 7.32 -2.15
CA ASP A 59 -13.39 7.33 -3.12
C ASP A 59 -12.91 7.24 -4.57
N ASP A 60 -11.64 7.55 -4.85
CA ASP A 60 -10.95 7.27 -6.12
C ASP A 60 -9.69 6.37 -5.91
N PRO A 61 -9.87 5.10 -5.52
CA PRO A 61 -8.77 4.26 -5.09
C PRO A 61 -7.98 3.64 -6.26
N GLN A 62 -6.69 3.45 -6.02
CA GLN A 62 -5.84 2.59 -6.86
C GLN A 62 -5.90 1.13 -6.42
N ASP A 63 -6.12 0.90 -5.12
CA ASP A 63 -6.21 -0.42 -4.50
C ASP A 63 -7.53 -0.55 -3.73
N ALA A 64 -8.47 -1.28 -4.31
CA ALA A 64 -9.82 -1.43 -3.77
C ALA A 64 -9.85 -2.17 -2.42
N VAL A 65 -8.92 -3.11 -2.20
CA VAL A 65 -8.83 -3.87 -0.94
C VAL A 65 -8.39 -2.94 0.19
N VAL A 66 -7.33 -2.18 -0.06
CA VAL A 66 -6.80 -1.21 0.91
C VAL A 66 -7.82 -0.11 1.20
N ALA A 67 -8.49 0.41 0.17
CA ALA A 67 -9.51 1.44 0.33
C ALA A 67 -10.74 0.94 1.11
N ASN A 68 -11.17 -0.30 0.85
CA ASN A 68 -12.26 -0.91 1.60
C ASN A 68 -11.89 -1.11 3.08
N GLN A 69 -10.66 -1.55 3.38
CA GLN A 69 -10.16 -1.63 4.76
C GLN A 69 -10.12 -0.24 5.41
N TYR A 70 -9.59 0.78 4.72
CA TYR A 70 -9.53 2.17 5.19
C TYR A 70 -10.91 2.75 5.56
N LYS A 71 -11.93 2.42 4.77
CA LYS A 71 -13.32 2.89 4.95
C LYS A 71 -14.06 2.12 6.05
N LYS A 72 -13.90 0.79 6.11
CA LYS A 72 -14.65 -0.07 7.05
C LYS A 72 -14.01 -0.15 8.43
N ASP A 73 -12.69 -0.21 8.49
CA ASP A 73 -11.93 -0.33 9.73
C ASP A 73 -10.64 0.49 9.66
N ARG A 74 -10.76 1.76 10.04
CA ARG A 74 -9.63 2.69 10.06
C ARG A 74 -8.49 2.21 10.95
N ARG A 75 -8.80 1.59 12.09
CA ARG A 75 -7.77 1.16 13.07
C ARG A 75 -6.96 0.01 12.49
N LEU A 76 -7.62 -0.95 11.85
CA LEU A 76 -6.96 -2.07 11.19
C LEU A 76 -6.11 -1.59 10.00
N PHE A 77 -6.62 -0.63 9.22
CA PHE A 77 -5.84 -0.01 8.15
C PHE A 77 -4.56 0.63 8.70
N GLU A 78 -4.66 1.46 9.75
CA GLU A 78 -3.49 2.14 10.32
C GLU A 78 -2.47 1.14 10.87
N LYS A 79 -2.94 0.07 11.54
CA LYS A 79 -2.09 -1.03 12.01
C LYS A 79 -1.35 -1.70 10.84
N THR A 80 -2.07 -2.03 9.78
CA THR A 80 -1.51 -2.67 8.58
C THR A 80 -0.52 -1.75 7.87
N ALA A 81 -0.85 -0.45 7.74
CA ALA A 81 0.03 0.54 7.12
C ALA A 81 1.31 0.77 7.93
N ARG A 82 1.24 0.79 9.27
CA ARG A 82 2.43 0.85 10.13
C ARG A 82 3.29 -0.40 10.00
N HIS A 83 2.67 -1.58 9.99
CA HIS A 83 3.38 -2.85 9.77
C HIS A 83 4.15 -2.85 8.44
N TRP A 84 3.50 -2.46 7.35
CA TRP A 84 4.15 -2.35 6.03
C TRP A 84 5.25 -1.29 6.02
N SER A 85 5.04 -0.15 6.70
CA SER A 85 6.04 0.92 6.79
C SER A 85 7.27 0.45 7.56
N ASN A 86 7.12 -0.31 8.64
CA ASN A 86 8.22 -0.90 9.38
C ASN A 86 9.03 -1.87 8.51
N VAL A 87 8.36 -2.83 7.88
CA VAL A 87 9.02 -3.90 7.12
C VAL A 87 9.68 -3.38 5.84
N TYR A 88 8.99 -2.52 5.08
CA TYR A 88 9.46 -2.13 3.74
C TYR A 88 10.14 -0.76 3.69
N ALA A 89 9.93 0.10 4.69
CA ALA A 89 10.44 1.47 4.72
C ALA A 89 11.17 1.85 6.02
N ASN A 90 11.54 0.87 6.86
CA ASN A 90 12.22 1.08 8.13
C ASN A 90 11.48 2.04 9.08
N GLY A 91 10.16 2.02 9.05
CA GLY A 91 9.31 2.77 9.97
C GLY A 91 9.57 2.38 11.44
N PRO A 92 9.44 3.30 12.41
CA PRO A 92 9.87 3.06 13.79
C PRO A 92 8.89 2.20 14.61
N THR A 93 7.65 2.02 14.15
CA THR A 93 6.62 1.33 14.93
C THR A 93 6.58 -0.15 14.59
N LEU A 94 6.80 -1.00 15.60
CA LEU A 94 6.63 -2.44 15.49
C LEU A 94 5.17 -2.83 15.71
N GLU A 95 4.72 -3.88 15.02
CA GLU A 95 3.38 -4.46 15.19
C GLU A 95 3.53 -5.98 15.49
N PRO A 96 3.91 -6.37 16.73
CA PRO A 96 4.33 -7.74 17.03
C PRO A 96 3.27 -8.82 16.76
N GLU A 97 1.99 -8.46 16.88
CA GLU A 97 0.89 -9.36 16.54
C GLU A 97 0.84 -9.66 15.03
N CYS A 98 1.12 -8.66 14.20
CA CYS A 98 1.23 -8.82 12.75
C CYS A 98 2.46 -9.67 12.40
N ASP A 99 3.61 -9.40 13.05
CA ASP A 99 4.82 -10.19 12.87
C ASP A 99 4.62 -11.67 13.25
N ALA A 100 3.95 -11.92 14.38
CA ALA A 100 3.64 -13.27 14.83
C ALA A 100 2.72 -14.02 13.86
N ALA A 101 1.70 -13.35 13.33
CA ALA A 101 0.79 -13.92 12.34
C ALA A 101 1.50 -14.23 11.01
N VAL A 102 2.42 -13.36 10.56
CA VAL A 102 3.24 -13.63 9.37
C VAL A 102 4.15 -14.82 9.63
N LYS A 103 4.84 -14.83 10.78
CA LYS A 103 5.79 -15.89 11.14
C LYS A 103 5.13 -17.27 11.16
N SER A 104 3.92 -17.40 11.72
CA SER A 104 3.24 -18.69 11.81
C SER A 104 2.94 -19.31 10.44
N LEU A 105 2.53 -18.51 9.45
CA LEU A 105 2.30 -19.00 8.09
C LEU A 105 3.60 -19.20 7.30
N VAL A 106 4.64 -18.41 7.58
CA VAL A 106 5.98 -18.64 6.99
C VAL A 106 6.58 -19.96 7.48
N GLU A 107 6.39 -20.31 8.75
CA GLU A 107 6.81 -21.61 9.31
C GLU A 107 6.10 -22.81 8.65
N MET A 108 4.94 -22.59 8.02
CA MET A 108 4.26 -23.59 7.20
C MET A 108 4.84 -23.73 5.77
N GLY A 109 5.85 -22.93 5.42
CA GLY A 109 6.56 -23.00 4.14
C GLY A 109 6.11 -22.00 3.08
N PHE A 110 5.21 -21.07 3.42
CA PHE A 110 4.80 -20.02 2.49
C PHE A 110 5.80 -18.87 2.44
N GLU A 111 5.93 -18.24 1.27
CA GLU A 111 6.79 -17.07 1.05
C GLU A 111 6.30 -15.87 1.88
N GLU A 112 7.19 -15.26 2.66
CA GLU A 112 6.88 -14.19 3.62
C GLU A 112 6.14 -13.00 3.01
N GLU A 113 6.52 -12.59 1.80
CA GLU A 113 5.85 -11.49 1.09
C GLU A 113 4.40 -11.83 0.75
N LYS A 114 4.16 -13.05 0.23
CA LYS A 114 2.81 -13.53 -0.11
C LYS A 114 1.96 -13.69 1.14
N VAL A 115 2.53 -14.22 2.21
CA VAL A 115 1.88 -14.32 3.52
C VAL A 115 1.43 -12.96 4.01
N ARG A 116 2.32 -11.97 4.02
CA ARG A 116 1.99 -10.62 4.49
C ARG A 116 0.91 -9.98 3.64
N ALA A 117 0.97 -10.13 2.32
CA ALA A 117 -0.05 -9.61 1.40
C ALA A 117 -1.41 -10.28 1.62
N ALA A 118 -1.45 -11.61 1.79
CA ALA A 118 -2.66 -12.37 2.07
C ALA A 118 -3.29 -11.99 3.41
N LEU A 119 -2.51 -11.97 4.50
CA LEU A 119 -2.98 -11.54 5.82
C LEU A 119 -3.52 -10.11 5.80
N SER A 120 -2.81 -9.18 5.17
CA SER A 120 -3.23 -7.77 5.08
C SER A 120 -4.55 -7.63 4.33
N SER A 121 -4.74 -8.41 3.26
CA SER A 121 -5.95 -8.41 2.42
C SER A 121 -7.13 -9.11 3.09
N MET A 122 -6.87 -10.13 3.92
CA MET A 122 -7.87 -10.92 4.64
C MET A 122 -8.11 -10.44 6.07
N LEU A 123 -7.95 -9.13 6.31
CA LEU A 123 -8.22 -8.49 7.61
C LEU A 123 -7.49 -9.16 8.79
N TRP A 124 -6.30 -9.71 8.54
CA TRP A 124 -5.50 -10.46 9.51
C TRP A 124 -6.17 -11.73 10.07
N ASN A 125 -7.18 -12.27 9.38
CA ASN A 125 -7.71 -13.60 9.65
C ASN A 125 -6.77 -14.67 9.06
N THR A 126 -6.16 -15.46 9.93
CA THR A 126 -5.19 -16.50 9.55
C THR A 126 -5.81 -17.63 8.74
N SER A 127 -7.07 -18.00 9.01
CA SER A 127 -7.78 -19.05 8.27
C SER A 127 -8.05 -18.61 6.83
N ASP A 128 -8.58 -17.40 6.66
CA ASP A 128 -8.92 -16.87 5.34
C ASP A 128 -7.64 -16.60 4.52
N ALA A 129 -6.58 -16.10 5.16
CA ALA A 129 -5.28 -15.91 4.53
C ALA A 129 -4.65 -17.24 4.08
N LEU A 130 -4.70 -18.28 4.92
CA LEU A 130 -4.22 -19.61 4.59
C LEU A 130 -4.99 -20.19 3.40
N GLU A 131 -6.32 -20.09 3.41
CA GLU A 131 -7.14 -20.55 2.29
C GLU A 131 -6.78 -19.82 0.99
N SER A 132 -6.55 -18.51 1.06
CA SER A 132 -6.10 -17.72 -0.10
C SER A 132 -4.73 -18.16 -0.62
N LEU A 133 -3.79 -18.49 0.27
CA LEU A 133 -2.43 -18.91 -0.08
C LEU A 133 -2.42 -20.32 -0.72
N CYS A 134 -3.30 -21.22 -0.28
CA CYS A 134 -3.41 -22.56 -0.86
C CYS A 134 -4.06 -22.59 -2.25
N LYS A 135 -4.80 -21.53 -2.62
CA LYS A 135 -5.49 -21.42 -3.91
C LYS A 135 -4.65 -20.81 -5.04
N GLY A 136 -3.54 -20.14 -4.71
CA GLY A 136 -2.66 -19.44 -5.65
C GLY A 136 -1.35 -20.15 -5.89
#